data_AF-A0A1G5JXD9-F1
#
_entry.id   AF-A0A1G5JXD9-F1
#
_cell.length_a   1.000
_cell.length_b   1.000
_cell.length_c   1.000
_cell.angle_alpha   90.00
_cell.angle_beta   90.00
_cell.angle_gamma   90.00
#
_symmetry.space_group_name_H-M   'P 1'
#
loop_
_entity.id
_entity.type
_entity.pdbx_description
1 polymer ?
#
loop_
_entity_poly.entity_id
_entity_poly.type
_entity_poly.pdbx_seq_one_letter_code
_entity_poly.pdbx_strand_id
1 'polypeptide(L)'
;MREGDRPSRSCLLLSGFACVYKLTVAGKRQIVSFTLPGDIPDLQSLHLKVLENSVGTMSQCRVGFIAHEDLRNLCTRYPRITAALWRETLIDAAIFREWVMNLGRREGVSRMAHVPCELMTRFCRGNGPVEVSGAPSPRCRIRGPHPRHQAEAGDLPPRMSAASEHRSIR
;
A
#
# COMPACT_ATOMS: atom_id res chain seq x y z
N MET A 1 7.56 -19.32 4.39
CA MET A 1 6.20 -19.72 3.97
C MET A 1 6.14 -19.72 2.47
N ARG A 2 5.56 -20.76 1.88
CA ARG A 2 5.51 -20.94 0.44
C ARG A 2 4.06 -20.96 -0.04
N GLU A 3 3.88 -20.56 -1.28
CA GLU A 3 2.61 -20.72 -2.00
C GLU A 3 2.19 -22.20 -1.97
N GLY A 4 0.91 -22.45 -1.69
CA GLY A 4 0.35 -23.79 -1.50
C GLY A 4 0.38 -24.32 -0.06
N ASP A 5 1.15 -23.70 0.85
CA ASP A 5 1.16 -24.11 2.26
C ASP A 5 -0.21 -23.89 2.91
N ARG A 6 -0.52 -24.71 3.93
CA ARG A 6 -1.73 -24.58 4.77
C ARG A 6 -1.35 -24.24 6.21
N PRO A 7 -0.91 -23.01 6.50
CA PRO A 7 -0.42 -22.66 7.81
C PRO A 7 -1.54 -22.65 8.85
N SER A 8 -1.20 -23.04 10.08
CA SER A 8 -2.05 -22.92 11.27
C SER A 8 -1.71 -21.70 12.13
N ARG A 9 -0.74 -20.89 11.69
CA ARG A 9 -0.20 -19.72 12.39
C ARG A 9 0.11 -18.62 11.38
N SER A 10 -0.14 -17.37 11.75
CA SER A 10 0.28 -16.21 10.97
C SER A 10 1.65 -15.71 11.44
N CYS A 11 2.46 -15.20 10.52
CA CYS A 11 3.78 -14.62 10.79
C CYS A 11 3.68 -13.10 10.91
N LEU A 12 4.19 -12.56 12.02
CA LEU A 12 4.39 -11.14 12.23
C LEU A 12 5.87 -10.80 12.03
N LEU A 13 6.18 -9.84 11.16
CA LEU A 13 7.56 -9.37 11.01
C LEU A 13 7.91 -8.40 12.15
N LEU A 14 8.86 -8.78 13.01
CA LEU A 14 9.28 -7.96 14.15
C LEU A 14 10.45 -7.03 13.81
N SER A 15 11.37 -7.48 12.96
CA SER A 15 12.49 -6.67 12.47
C SER A 15 13.06 -7.22 11.16
N GLY A 16 13.74 -6.37 10.39
CA GLY A 16 14.32 -6.72 9.10
C GLY A 16 13.40 -6.41 7.93
N PHE A 17 13.78 -6.89 6.74
CA PHE A 17 13.03 -6.72 5.50
C PHE A 17 12.67 -8.06 4.89
N ALA A 18 11.39 -8.23 4.57
CA ALA A 18 10.90 -9.37 3.80
C ALA A 18 10.13 -8.88 2.57
N CYS A 19 9.84 -9.82 1.67
CA CYS A 19 9.04 -9.56 0.49
C CYS A 19 8.07 -10.71 0.25
N VAL A 20 6.94 -10.35 -0.36
CA VAL A 20 5.98 -11.31 -0.91
C VAL A 20 6.28 -11.46 -2.38
N TYR A 21 6.36 -12.70 -2.85
CA TYR A 21 6.66 -13.00 -4.23
C TYR A 21 5.83 -14.17 -4.76
N LYS A 22 5.67 -14.20 -6.07
CA LYS A 22 5.17 -15.35 -6.83
C LYS A 22 6.26 -15.91 -7.73
N LEU A 23 6.15 -17.19 -8.05
CA LEU A 23 6.95 -17.83 -9.08
C LEU A 23 6.10 -18.01 -10.34
N THR A 24 6.67 -17.67 -11.49
CA THR A 24 6.09 -18.06 -12.78
C THR A 24 6.26 -19.57 -13.00
N VAL A 25 5.53 -20.14 -13.96
CA VAL A 25 5.69 -21.56 -14.37
C VAL A 25 7.14 -21.86 -14.78
N ALA A 26 7.84 -20.87 -15.35
CA ALA A 26 9.26 -20.96 -15.69
C ALA A 26 10.23 -20.75 -14.50
N GLY A 27 9.73 -20.69 -13.27
CA GLY A 27 10.52 -20.53 -12.04
C GLY A 27 11.05 -19.11 -11.80
N LYS A 28 10.76 -18.14 -12.68
CA LYS A 28 11.15 -16.74 -12.46
C LYS A 28 10.34 -16.12 -11.32
N ARG A 29 11.02 -15.41 -10.42
CA ARG A 29 10.43 -14.74 -9.27
C ARG A 29 9.94 -13.34 -9.62
N GLN A 30 8.70 -13.04 -9.25
CA GLN A 30 8.12 -11.70 -9.30
C GLN A 30 7.82 -11.24 -7.87
N ILE A 31 8.47 -10.17 -7.42
CA ILE A 31 8.11 -9.50 -6.16
C ILE A 31 6.80 -8.75 -6.40
N VAL A 32 5.85 -8.93 -5.49
CA VAL A 32 4.50 -8.32 -5.56
C VAL A 32 4.21 -7.37 -4.41
N SER A 33 4.99 -7.45 -3.31
CA SER A 33 4.93 -6.49 -2.21
C SER A 33 6.19 -6.61 -1.34
N PHE A 34 6.49 -5.56 -0.59
CA PHE A 34 7.47 -5.56 0.49
C PHE A 34 6.78 -5.54 1.85
N THR A 35 7.36 -6.26 2.80
CA THR A 35 6.87 -6.43 4.17
C THR A 35 7.80 -5.67 5.11
N LEU A 36 7.23 -4.77 5.90
CA LEU A 36 7.93 -3.97 6.88
C LEU A 36 7.69 -4.50 8.30
N PRO A 37 8.57 -4.14 9.28
CA PRO A 37 8.32 -4.46 10.67
C PRO A 37 6.95 -3.96 11.13
N GLY A 38 6.16 -4.84 11.74
CA GLY A 38 4.76 -4.61 12.12
C GLY A 38 3.75 -5.31 11.22
N ASP A 39 4.12 -5.63 9.98
CA ASP A 39 3.22 -6.24 9.00
C ASP A 39 3.04 -7.75 9.26
N ILE A 40 1.86 -8.28 8.94
CA ILE A 40 1.53 -9.72 8.98
C ILE A 40 1.29 -10.20 7.53
N PRO A 41 2.34 -10.55 6.76
CA PRO A 41 2.25 -10.78 5.31
C PRO A 41 1.36 -11.98 4.90
N ASP A 42 1.01 -12.84 5.86
CA ASP A 42 0.18 -14.01 5.67
C ASP A 42 -1.16 -13.93 6.41
N LEU A 43 -1.61 -12.74 6.82
CA LEU A 43 -2.85 -12.56 7.59
C LEU A 43 -4.09 -13.11 6.86
N GLN A 44 -4.10 -13.06 5.52
CA GLN A 44 -5.16 -13.69 4.72
C GLN A 44 -5.33 -15.19 5.02
N SER A 45 -4.28 -15.88 5.46
CA SER A 45 -4.31 -17.31 5.77
C SER A 45 -5.20 -17.67 6.97
N LEU A 46 -5.55 -16.67 7.79
CA LEU A 46 -6.52 -16.82 8.86
C LEU A 46 -7.90 -17.27 8.34
N HIS A 47 -8.26 -16.75 7.16
CA HIS A 47 -9.55 -16.99 6.48
C HIS A 47 -9.39 -17.89 5.23
N LEU A 48 -8.26 -17.79 4.53
CA LEU A 48 -7.92 -18.61 3.36
C LEU A 48 -7.06 -19.80 3.79
N LYS A 49 -7.56 -21.02 3.61
CA LYS A 49 -6.87 -22.25 4.06
C LYS A 49 -5.53 -22.51 3.36
N VAL A 50 -5.26 -21.88 2.23
CA VAL A 50 -4.09 -22.11 1.39
C VAL A 50 -3.43 -20.77 1.10
N LEU A 51 -2.10 -20.69 1.25
CA LEU A 51 -1.34 -19.52 0.88
C LEU A 51 -1.30 -19.36 -0.63
N GLU A 52 -1.71 -18.19 -1.12
CA GLU A 52 -1.62 -17.85 -2.53
C GLU A 52 -0.24 -17.32 -2.92
N ASN A 53 0.61 -16.94 -1.96
CA ASN A 53 1.88 -16.30 -2.23
C ASN A 53 2.98 -16.84 -1.32
N SER A 54 4.24 -16.69 -1.77
CA SER A 54 5.41 -17.03 -0.96
C SER A 54 5.95 -15.79 -0.26
N VAL A 55 6.46 -15.97 0.96
CA VAL A 55 7.14 -14.92 1.73
C VAL A 55 8.60 -15.30 1.88
N GLY A 56 9.49 -14.38 1.53
CA GLY A 56 10.94 -14.55 1.61
C GLY A 56 11.61 -13.37 2.30
N THR A 57 12.58 -13.65 3.16
CA THR A 57 13.40 -12.63 3.83
C THR A 57 14.43 -12.06 2.87
N MET A 58 14.63 -10.75 2.89
CA MET A 58 15.67 -10.05 2.13
C MET A 58 16.88 -9.68 2.98
N SER A 59 16.68 -9.56 4.29
CA SER A 59 17.75 -9.37 5.29
C SER A 59 17.64 -10.41 6.40
N GLN A 60 18.55 -10.36 7.38
CA GLN A 60 18.29 -11.01 8.67
C GLN A 60 17.00 -10.43 9.25
N CYS A 61 16.06 -11.32 9.57
CA CYS A 61 14.74 -10.95 10.06
C CYS A 61 14.44 -11.64 11.39
N ARG A 62 13.70 -10.95 12.26
CA ARG A 62 13.05 -11.56 13.42
C ARG A 62 11.56 -11.64 13.13
N VAL A 63 10.98 -12.81 13.33
CA VAL A 63 9.56 -13.07 13.07
C VAL A 63 8.91 -13.65 14.32
N GLY A 64 7.69 -13.22 14.59
CA GLY A 64 6.79 -13.83 15.56
C GLY A 64 5.78 -14.70 14.85
N PHE A 65 5.28 -15.74 15.51
CA PHE A 65 4.20 -16.57 14.99
C PHE A 65 3.02 -16.52 15.96
N ILE A 66 1.82 -16.27 15.44
CA ILE A 66 0.58 -16.20 16.22
C ILE A 66 -0.34 -17.30 15.71
N ALA A 67 -0.86 -18.15 16.60
CA ALA A 67 -1.75 -19.22 16.18
C ALA A 67 -3.07 -18.67 15.61
N HIS A 68 -3.62 -19.33 14.59
CA HIS A 68 -4.90 -18.92 14.00
C HIS A 68 -6.04 -19.04 15.00
N GLU A 69 -5.98 -19.99 15.93
CA GLU A 69 -6.96 -20.11 17.02
C GLU A 69 -6.94 -18.86 17.91
N ASP A 70 -5.75 -18.38 18.29
CA ASP A 70 -5.59 -17.19 19.11
C ASP A 70 -6.08 -15.95 18.38
N LEU A 71 -5.73 -15.79 17.10
CA LEU A 71 -6.23 -14.68 16.28
C LEU A 71 -7.75 -14.71 16.14
N ARG A 72 -8.36 -15.89 15.95
CA ARG A 72 -9.83 -16.03 15.90
C ARG A 72 -10.46 -15.65 17.23
N ASN A 73 -9.91 -16.13 18.34
CA ASN A 73 -10.38 -15.79 19.68
C ASN A 73 -10.24 -14.29 19.96
N LEU A 74 -9.16 -13.66 19.49
CA LEU A 74 -8.95 -12.22 19.58
C LEU A 74 -10.00 -11.46 18.78
N CYS A 75 -10.30 -11.93 17.56
CA CYS A 75 -11.32 -11.34 16.70
C CYS A 75 -12.74 -11.45 17.26
N THR A 76 -13.08 -12.55 17.94
CA THR A 76 -14.40 -12.70 18.57
C THR A 76 -14.52 -11.88 19.84
N ARG A 77 -13.45 -11.77 20.63
CA ARG A 77 -13.47 -11.09 21.94
C ARG A 77 -13.29 -9.57 21.84
N TYR A 78 -12.54 -9.09 20.84
CA TYR A 78 -12.18 -7.67 20.72
C TYR A 78 -12.48 -7.12 19.32
N PRO A 79 -13.71 -6.65 19.06
CA PRO A 79 -14.12 -6.13 17.75
C PRO A 79 -13.24 -5.00 17.21
N ARG A 80 -12.63 -4.20 18.10
CA ARG A 80 -11.68 -3.15 17.70
C ARG A 80 -10.41 -3.71 17.05
N ILE A 81 -9.92 -4.85 17.53
CA ILE A 81 -8.75 -5.52 16.95
C ILE A 81 -9.15 -6.17 15.62
N THR A 82 -10.34 -6.78 15.54
CA THR A 82 -10.90 -7.30 14.29
C THR A 82 -10.96 -6.24 13.20
N ALA A 83 -11.47 -5.05 13.53
CA ALA A 83 -11.53 -3.93 12.60
C ALA A 83 -10.12 -3.48 12.16
N ALA A 84 -9.13 -3.52 13.06
CA ALA A 84 -7.74 -3.19 12.72
C ALA A 84 -7.12 -4.24 11.78
N LEU A 85 -7.30 -5.54 12.06
CA LEU A 85 -6.83 -6.63 11.20
C LEU A 85 -7.52 -6.61 9.83
N TRP A 86 -8.82 -6.32 9.79
CA TRP A 86 -9.52 -6.18 8.52
C TRP A 86 -9.02 -4.96 7.74
N ARG A 87 -8.82 -3.82 8.41
CA ARG A 87 -8.20 -2.64 7.79
C ARG A 87 -6.82 -2.96 7.22
N GLU A 88 -6.00 -3.75 7.93
CA GLU A 88 -4.69 -4.18 7.43
C GLU A 88 -4.81 -4.95 6.11
N THR A 89 -5.69 -5.94 6.04
CA THR A 89 -5.92 -6.69 4.79
C THR A 89 -6.42 -5.80 3.64
N LEU A 90 -7.20 -4.75 3.94
CA LEU A 90 -7.68 -3.80 2.93
C LEU A 90 -6.55 -2.87 2.45
N ILE A 91 -5.63 -2.50 3.34
CA ILE A 91 -4.43 -1.73 3.00
C ILE A 91 -3.54 -2.56 2.07
N ASP A 92 -3.26 -3.81 2.41
CA ASP A 92 -2.49 -4.73 1.56
C ASP A 92 -3.12 -4.88 0.18
N ALA A 93 -4.44 -5.06 0.12
CA ALA A 93 -5.16 -5.14 -1.15
C ALA A 93 -5.07 -3.84 -1.96
N ALA A 94 -5.06 -2.67 -1.31
CA ALA A 94 -4.90 -1.38 -1.98
C ALA A 94 -3.49 -1.20 -2.53
N ILE A 95 -2.45 -1.57 -1.77
CA ILE A 95 -1.06 -1.59 -2.22
C ILE A 95 -0.91 -2.51 -3.42
N PHE A 96 -1.48 -3.72 -3.35
CA PHE A 96 -1.42 -4.67 -4.46
C PHE A 96 -2.03 -4.11 -5.75
N ARG A 97 -3.16 -3.39 -5.67
CA ARG A 97 -3.77 -2.73 -6.83
C ARG A 97 -2.91 -1.60 -7.40
N GLU A 98 -2.21 -0.84 -6.56
CA GLU A 98 -1.26 0.18 -7.03
C GLU A 98 -0.07 -0.47 -7.75
N TRP A 99 0.42 -1.62 -7.27
CA TRP A 99 1.45 -2.40 -7.95
C TRP A 99 0.99 -2.90 -9.33
N VAL A 100 -0.28 -3.33 -9.46
CA VAL A 100 -0.87 -3.69 -10.76
C VAL A 100 -0.90 -2.49 -11.70
N MET A 101 -1.31 -1.31 -11.22
CA MET A 101 -1.29 -0.07 -12.03
C MET A 101 0.14 0.31 -12.44
N ASN A 102 1.09 0.21 -11.51
CA ASN A 102 2.52 0.48 -11.73
C ASN A 102 3.09 -0.41 -12.85
N LEU A 103 2.74 -1.70 -12.86
CA LEU A 103 3.15 -2.64 -13.90
C LEU A 103 2.48 -2.38 -15.25
N GLY A 104 1.19 -2.01 -15.25
CA GLY A 104 0.39 -1.87 -16.47
C GLY A 104 0.49 -0.51 -17.17
N ARG A 105 0.76 0.58 -16.44
CA ARG A 105 0.63 1.96 -16.98
C ARG A 105 1.83 2.86 -16.78
N ARG A 106 2.76 2.56 -15.87
CA ARG A 106 3.96 3.39 -15.65
C ARG A 106 5.15 2.90 -16.49
N GLU A 107 5.84 3.87 -17.08
CA GLU A 107 7.09 3.66 -17.83
C GLU A 107 8.26 3.32 -16.91
N GLY A 108 9.34 2.74 -17.46
CA GLY A 108 10.42 2.10 -16.70
C GLY A 108 10.98 2.94 -15.54
N VAL A 109 11.34 4.20 -15.80
CA VAL A 109 11.89 5.09 -14.74
C VAL A 109 10.85 5.39 -13.67
N SER A 110 9.64 5.80 -14.06
CA SER A 110 8.55 6.07 -13.11
C SER A 110 8.14 4.83 -12.30
N ARG A 111 8.24 3.65 -12.92
CA ARG A 111 7.97 2.37 -12.26
C ARG A 111 8.99 2.04 -11.21
N MET A 112 10.28 2.21 -11.53
CA MET A 112 11.36 2.02 -10.57
C MET A 112 11.33 3.06 -9.45
N ALA A 113 11.01 4.31 -9.76
CA ALA A 113 10.91 5.39 -8.77
C ALA A 113 9.74 5.21 -7.79
N HIS A 114 8.66 4.56 -8.22
CA HIS A 114 7.49 4.32 -7.36
C HIS A 114 7.83 3.48 -6.13
N VAL A 115 8.62 2.41 -6.30
CA VAL A 115 8.95 1.45 -5.23
C VAL A 115 9.62 2.11 -4.01
N PRO A 116 10.74 2.86 -4.14
CA PRO A 116 11.36 3.53 -3.00
C PRO A 116 10.46 4.61 -2.40
N CYS A 117 9.65 5.31 -3.21
CA CYS A 117 8.69 6.30 -2.71
C CYS A 117 7.61 5.65 -1.82
N GLU A 118 7.07 4.51 -2.24
CA GLU A 118 6.10 3.75 -1.46
C GLU A 118 6.73 3.24 -0.15
N LEU A 119 7.91 2.60 -0.24
CA LEU A 119 8.61 2.08 0.95
C LEU A 119 8.89 3.18 1.97
N MET A 120 9.42 4.32 1.52
CA MET A 120 9.71 5.45 2.40
C MET A 120 8.44 5.97 3.07
N THR A 121 7.34 6.09 2.32
CA THR A 121 6.06 6.56 2.86
C THR A 121 5.50 5.61 3.93
N ARG A 122 5.59 4.29 3.70
CA ARG A 122 5.14 3.29 4.67
C ARG A 122 6.04 3.26 5.90
N PHE A 123 7.35 3.35 5.70
CA PHE A 123 8.32 3.34 6.79
C PHE A 123 8.16 4.55 7.73
N CYS A 124 7.97 5.75 7.18
CA CYS A 124 7.74 6.97 7.98
C CYS A 124 6.38 7.00 8.71
N ARG A 125 5.42 6.16 8.30
CA ARG A 125 4.10 6.06 8.94
C ARG A 125 4.07 5.01 10.06
N GLY A 126 4.75 3.88 9.87
CA GLY A 126 4.80 2.79 10.84
C GLY A 126 5.84 3.01 11.94
N ASN A 127 6.95 3.66 11.61
CA ASN A 127 7.99 4.03 12.56
C ASN A 127 7.93 5.54 12.77
N GLY A 128 8.06 6.01 14.02
CA GLY A 128 8.31 7.43 14.31
C GLY A 128 9.51 7.95 13.50
N PRO A 129 9.73 9.29 13.45
CA PRO A 129 10.75 9.88 12.58
C PRO A 129 12.10 9.17 12.71
N VAL A 130 12.55 8.60 11.60
CA VAL A 130 13.80 7.86 11.51
C VAL A 130 14.92 8.90 11.37
N GLU A 131 15.74 9.05 12.40
CA GLU A 131 17.05 9.67 12.24
C GLU A 131 17.93 8.72 11.43
N VAL A 132 18.09 9.04 10.15
CA VAL A 132 19.07 8.39 9.28
C VAL A 132 20.44 8.87 9.75
N SER A 133 21.10 8.09 10.62
CA SER A 133 22.47 8.37 11.06
C SER A 133 23.38 8.42 9.83
N GLY A 134 23.81 9.63 9.45
CA GLY A 134 24.75 9.89 8.36
C GLY A 134 24.21 10.64 7.13
N ALA A 135 22.91 10.91 7.02
CA ALA A 135 22.36 11.75 5.94
C ALA A 135 21.70 13.01 6.53
N PRO A 136 21.95 14.22 5.99
CA PRO A 136 21.22 15.40 6.44
C PRO A 136 19.72 15.13 6.28
N SER A 137 18.97 15.24 7.37
CA SER A 137 17.56 14.86 7.43
C SER A 137 16.81 15.44 6.23
N PRO A 138 16.22 14.62 5.32
CA PRO A 138 15.23 15.15 4.44
C PRO A 138 14.00 15.34 5.32
N ARG A 139 13.77 16.56 5.78
CA ARG A 139 12.42 16.96 6.16
C ARG A 139 11.58 16.68 4.93
N CYS A 140 10.91 15.52 4.89
CA CYS A 140 9.94 15.18 3.86
C CYS A 140 8.73 16.09 4.05
N ARG A 141 8.90 17.38 3.74
CA ARG A 141 7.80 18.24 3.35
C ARG A 141 7.40 17.74 1.98
N ILE A 142 6.28 17.03 1.92
CA ILE A 142 5.53 16.92 0.68
C ILE A 142 5.25 18.36 0.25
N ARG A 143 6.04 18.87 -0.71
CA ARG A 143 5.86 20.20 -1.27
C ARG A 143 4.54 20.12 -2.02
N GLY A 144 3.52 20.81 -1.52
CA GLY A 144 2.28 21.01 -2.28
C GLY A 144 2.61 21.57 -3.67
N PRO A 145 1.70 21.38 -4.65
CA PRO A 145 1.95 21.79 -6.03
C PRO A 145 2.41 23.26 -6.09
N HIS A 146 3.51 23.48 -6.81
CA HIS A 146 4.16 24.78 -6.95
C HIS A 146 3.22 25.76 -7.68
N PRO A 147 3.01 27.00 -7.21
CA PRO A 147 2.02 27.93 -7.77
C PRO A 147 2.43 28.57 -9.12
N ARG A 148 3.27 27.93 -9.94
CA ARG A 148 3.76 28.50 -11.21
C ARG A 148 2.91 28.20 -12.45
N HIS A 149 1.68 27.69 -12.28
CA HIS A 149 0.73 27.51 -13.38
C HIS A 149 -0.68 28.06 -13.07
N GLN A 150 -0.77 29.20 -12.37
CA GLN A 150 -2.04 29.91 -12.14
C GLN A 150 -2.10 31.32 -12.74
N ALA A 151 -1.25 31.64 -13.71
CA ALA A 151 -1.25 32.95 -14.35
C ALA A 151 -1.31 32.84 -15.87
N GLU A 152 -2.39 32.27 -16.41
CA GLU A 152 -2.94 32.60 -17.74
C GLU A 152 -4.44 32.24 -17.75
N ALA A 153 -5.24 33.06 -17.05
CA ALA A 153 -6.69 33.10 -17.20
C ALA A 153 -7.13 34.56 -17.09
N GLY A 154 -6.80 35.34 -18.12
CA GLY A 154 -7.15 36.74 -18.25
C GLY A 154 -7.38 37.08 -19.71
N ASP A 155 -8.57 36.76 -20.21
CA ASP A 155 -9.45 37.67 -20.96
C ASP A 155 -10.59 36.86 -21.58
N LEU A 156 -11.78 36.97 -21.02
CA LEU A 156 -13.02 36.59 -21.70
C LEU A 156 -13.93 37.83 -21.71
N PRO A 157 -14.40 38.29 -22.87
CA PRO A 157 -15.19 39.52 -22.97
C PRO A 157 -16.56 39.39 -22.27
N PRO A 158 -17.18 40.52 -21.88
CA PRO A 158 -18.36 40.53 -21.02
C PRO A 158 -19.60 39.94 -21.72
N ARG A 159 -20.37 39.17 -20.94
CA ARG A 159 -21.63 38.55 -21.38
C ARG A 159 -22.65 39.62 -21.76
N MET A 160 -23.15 39.56 -23.00
CA MET A 160 -24.35 40.27 -23.42
C MET A 160 -25.57 39.71 -22.68
N SER A 161 -26.33 40.65 -22.12
CA SER A 161 -27.67 40.47 -21.54
C SER A 161 -28.62 39.85 -22.57
N ALA A 162 -29.20 38.69 -22.26
CA ALA A 162 -30.37 38.19 -22.98
C ALA A 162 -31.61 38.58 -22.18
N ALA A 163 -32.34 39.54 -22.74
CA ALA A 163 -33.62 40.02 -22.27
C ALA A 163 -34.68 38.91 -22.29
N SER A 164 -35.64 39.06 -21.38
CA SER A 164 -36.90 38.35 -21.34
C SER A 164 -37.64 38.43 -22.67
N GLU A 165 -38.19 37.32 -23.14
CA GLU A 165 -39.41 37.34 -23.94
C GLU A 165 -40.27 36.11 -23.65
N HIS A 166 -41.32 36.35 -22.88
CA HIS A 166 -42.54 35.55 -22.90
C HIS A 166 -43.19 35.70 -24.28
N ARG A 167 -43.48 34.59 -24.96
CA ARG A 167 -44.65 34.52 -25.84
C ARG A 167 -45.25 33.12 -25.86
N SER A 168 -46.41 33.03 -25.24
CA SER A 168 -47.48 32.10 -25.55
C SER A 168 -47.81 32.13 -27.06
N ILE A 169 -48.28 31.01 -27.62
CA ILE A 169 -49.56 30.91 -28.35
C ILE A 169 -49.71 29.50 -28.96
N ARG A 170 -50.82 28.86 -28.55
CA ARG A 170 -51.70 27.85 -29.20
C ARG A 170 -51.18 26.45 -29.52
#